data_AF-A0A7C1E8C6-F1
#
_entry.id   AF-A0A7C1E8C6-F1
#
_cell.length_a   1.000
_cell.length_b   1.000
_cell.length_c   1.000
_cell.angle_alpha   90.00
_cell.angle_beta   90.00
_cell.angle_gamma   90.00
#
_symmetry.space_group_name_H-M   'P 1'
#
loop_
_entity.id
_entity.type
_entity.pdbx_description
1 polymer ?
#
loop_
_entity_poly.entity_id
_entity_poly.type
_entity_poly.pdbx_seq_one_letter_code
_entity_poly.pdbx_strand_id
1 'polypeptide(L)'
;MFPAARRRRHMSQQIAEKIRDQFPDGVYGISEHAGKWRVDIHREANLQILRWCYDELGMTYLADVTCVDLLDMPIEAPARFEVIYVLRNLGAREYIVLRAYVPEDDPTIDSATAIW
;
A
#
# COMPACT_ATOMS: atom_id res chain seq x y z
N MET A 1 30.56 -2.31 1.10
CA MET A 1 29.43 -1.41 1.46
C MET A 1 28.41 -1.46 0.32
N PHE A 2 27.17 -1.91 0.55
CA PHE A 2 26.29 -2.55 -0.45
C PHE A 2 25.55 -1.59 -1.41
N PRO A 3 25.90 -1.55 -2.72
CA PRO A 3 25.26 -0.66 -3.71
C PRO A 3 23.80 -1.03 -4.04
N ALA A 4 23.44 -2.30 -3.86
CA ALA A 4 22.12 -2.83 -4.23
C ALA A 4 20.98 -2.31 -3.34
N ALA A 5 21.23 -2.02 -2.06
CA ALA A 5 20.22 -1.54 -1.12
C ALA A 5 19.72 -0.13 -1.48
N ARG A 6 20.65 0.74 -1.93
CA ARG A 6 20.33 2.11 -2.38
C ARG A 6 19.47 2.13 -3.64
N ARG A 7 19.75 1.24 -4.60
CA ARG A 7 18.96 1.10 -5.84
C ARG A 7 17.53 0.63 -5.56
N ARG A 8 17.32 -0.31 -4.64
CA ARG A 8 15.98 -0.82 -4.29
C ARG A 8 15.10 0.23 -3.60
N ARG A 9 15.67 1.02 -2.68
CA ARG A 9 14.95 2.12 -2.01
C ARG A 9 14.38 3.12 -3.02
N HIS A 10 15.14 3.42 -4.08
CA HIS A 10 14.74 4.36 -5.12
C HIS A 10 13.62 3.81 -6.01
N MET A 11 13.60 2.49 -6.29
CA MET A 11 12.53 1.88 -7.07
C MET A 11 11.20 1.81 -6.31
N SER A 12 11.22 1.44 -5.03
CA SER A 12 10.00 1.44 -4.21
C SER A 12 9.43 2.86 -4.02
N GLN A 13 10.28 3.89 -3.98
CA GLN A 13 9.84 5.29 -4.01
C GLN A 13 9.09 5.60 -5.30
N GLN A 14 9.68 5.27 -6.45
CA GLN A 14 9.06 5.53 -7.76
C GLN A 14 7.73 4.79 -7.91
N ILE A 15 7.59 3.59 -7.34
CA ILE A 15 6.31 2.88 -7.31
C ILE A 15 5.27 3.65 -6.49
N ALA A 16 5.62 4.12 -5.30
CA ALA A 16 4.73 4.91 -4.46
C ALA A 16 4.29 6.21 -5.15
N GLU A 17 5.23 6.91 -5.80
CA GLU A 17 4.96 8.12 -6.58
C GLU A 17 4.04 7.84 -7.76
N LYS A 18 4.27 6.76 -8.53
CA LYS A 18 3.38 6.34 -9.62
C LYS A 18 1.96 6.07 -9.16
N ILE A 19 1.78 5.41 -8.00
CA ILE A 19 0.44 5.15 -7.45
C ILE A 19 -0.24 6.46 -7.07
N ARG A 20 0.45 7.35 -6.35
CA ARG A 20 -0.09 8.67 -5.98
C ARG A 20 -0.47 9.49 -7.21
N ASP A 21 0.38 9.52 -8.22
CA ASP A 21 0.17 10.34 -9.41
C ASP A 21 -0.96 9.77 -10.29
N GLN A 22 -1.16 8.44 -10.29
CA GLN A 22 -2.26 7.77 -10.98
C GLN A 22 -3.61 7.93 -10.24
N PHE A 23 -3.58 8.00 -8.91
CA PHE A 23 -4.78 8.04 -8.06
C PHE A 23 -4.73 9.23 -7.08
N PRO A 24 -4.67 10.48 -7.57
CA PRO A 24 -4.50 11.65 -6.71
C PRO A 24 -5.64 11.82 -5.69
N ASP A 25 -6.86 11.45 -6.04
CA ASP A 25 -8.03 11.51 -5.15
C ASP A 25 -8.22 10.23 -4.31
N GLY A 26 -7.45 9.18 -4.60
CA GLY A 26 -7.52 7.88 -3.91
C GLY A 26 -6.41 7.68 -2.88
N VAL A 27 -5.53 8.67 -2.71
CA VAL A 27 -4.30 8.57 -1.90
C VAL A 27 -4.23 9.74 -0.92
N TYR A 28 -4.16 9.43 0.38
CA TYR A 28 -3.87 10.41 1.43
C TYR A 28 -2.42 10.90 1.36
N GLY A 29 -1.49 9.99 1.05
CA GLY A 29 -0.08 10.32 0.97
C GLY A 29 0.82 9.10 0.81
N ILE A 30 2.13 9.37 0.79
CA ILE A 30 3.17 8.33 0.77
C ILE A 30 4.12 8.57 1.94
N SER A 31 4.62 7.49 2.54
CA SER A 31 5.57 7.55 3.64
C SER A 31 6.66 6.49 3.51
N GLU A 32 7.78 6.70 4.20
CA GLU A 32 8.91 5.78 4.21
C GLU A 32 9.30 5.42 5.65
N HIS A 33 9.47 4.13 5.91
CA HIS A 33 10.02 3.67 7.18
C HIS A 33 10.90 2.44 6.96
N ALA A 34 12.11 2.44 7.53
CA ALA A 34 13.05 1.33 7.50
C ALA A 34 13.35 0.74 6.10
N GLY A 35 13.41 1.61 5.10
CA GLY A 35 13.65 1.30 3.69
C GLY A 35 12.43 0.80 2.92
N LYS A 36 11.24 0.88 3.51
CA LYS A 36 9.99 0.43 2.91
C LYS A 36 9.07 1.63 2.68
N TRP A 37 8.66 1.80 1.43
CA TRP A 37 7.67 2.78 1.05
C TRP A 37 6.27 2.25 1.28
N ARG A 38 5.38 3.16 1.67
CA ARG A 38 3.97 2.91 1.96
C ARG A 38 3.14 3.95 1.23
N VAL A 39 1.98 3.53 0.75
CA VAL A 39 0.96 4.42 0.19
C VAL A 39 -0.29 4.30 1.04
N ASP A 40 -0.74 5.44 1.54
CA ASP A 40 -1.93 5.56 2.36
C ASP A 40 -3.09 5.88 1.42
N ILE A 41 -4.05 4.97 1.35
CA ILE A 41 -5.12 5.01 0.36
C ILE A 41 -6.49 5.13 1.02
N HIS A 42 -7.42 5.78 0.31
CA HIS A 42 -8.83 5.73 0.64
C HIS A 42 -9.37 4.32 0.45
N ARG A 43 -10.21 3.84 1.38
CA ARG A 43 -10.80 2.49 1.27
C ARG A 43 -11.66 2.36 0.00
N GLU A 44 -12.31 3.42 -0.45
CA GLU A 44 -13.16 3.43 -1.64
C GLU A 44 -12.37 3.22 -2.94
N ALA A 45 -11.07 3.51 -2.93
CA ALA A 45 -10.18 3.32 -4.06
C ALA A 45 -9.40 1.99 -3.99
N ASN A 46 -9.56 1.19 -2.93
CA ASN A 46 -8.66 0.08 -2.64
C ASN A 46 -8.60 -0.94 -3.78
N LEU A 47 -9.76 -1.42 -4.27
CA LEU A 47 -9.79 -2.49 -5.25
C LEU A 47 -9.24 -2.03 -6.60
N GLN A 48 -9.56 -0.79 -7.00
CA GLN A 48 -9.05 -0.18 -8.22
C GLN A 48 -7.53 -0.03 -8.18
N ILE A 49 -6.98 0.47 -7.07
CA ILE A 49 -5.52 0.64 -6.90
C ILE A 49 -4.82 -0.72 -6.86
N LEU A 50 -5.38 -1.70 -6.13
CA LEU A 50 -4.84 -3.06 -6.06
C LEU A 50 -4.81 -3.71 -7.45
N ARG A 51 -5.88 -3.58 -8.23
CA ARG A 51 -5.96 -4.12 -9.60
C ARG A 51 -4.93 -3.47 -10.50
N TRP A 52 -4.79 -2.15 -10.44
CA TRP A 52 -3.79 -1.43 -11.21
C TRP A 52 -2.35 -1.81 -10.82
N CYS A 53 -2.07 -2.02 -9.53
CA CYS A 53 -0.78 -2.53 -9.09
C CYS A 53 -0.48 -3.92 -9.67
N TYR A 54 -1.50 -4.79 -9.74
CA TYR A 54 -1.38 -6.11 -10.36
C TYR A 54 -1.09 -6.01 -11.86
N ASP A 55 -1.95 -5.29 -12.59
CA ASP A 55 -1.95 -5.23 -14.06
C ASP A 55 -0.75 -4.43 -14.61
N GLU A 56 -0.46 -3.25 -14.04
CA GLU A 56 0.50 -2.29 -14.62
C GLU A 56 1.89 -2.34 -13.97
N LEU A 57 1.97 -2.73 -12.70
CA LEU A 57 3.25 -2.81 -11.96
C LEU A 57 3.76 -4.24 -11.77
N GLY A 58 2.99 -5.24 -12.22
CA GLY A 58 3.35 -6.65 -12.10
C GLY A 58 3.44 -7.14 -10.65
N MET A 59 2.70 -6.50 -9.74
CA MET A 59 2.62 -6.89 -8.32
C MET A 59 1.76 -8.15 -8.13
N THR A 60 2.18 -9.24 -8.75
CA THR A 60 1.40 -10.48 -8.88
C THR A 60 1.42 -11.35 -7.63
N TYR A 61 2.22 -11.01 -6.62
CA TYR A 61 2.29 -11.74 -5.35
C TYR A 61 1.79 -10.88 -4.18
N LEU A 62 0.61 -11.22 -3.66
CA LEU A 62 0.08 -10.73 -2.40
C LEU A 62 0.75 -11.48 -1.26
N ALA A 63 1.73 -10.85 -0.61
CA ALA A 63 2.54 -11.49 0.41
C ALA A 63 1.84 -11.59 1.76
N ASP A 64 0.99 -10.61 2.07
CA ASP A 64 0.25 -10.55 3.33
C ASP A 64 -0.95 -9.60 3.21
N VAL A 65 -2.00 -9.89 3.97
CA VAL A 65 -3.12 -8.99 4.26
C VAL A 65 -3.35 -9.03 5.76
N THR A 66 -3.19 -7.89 6.41
CA THR A 66 -3.35 -7.78 7.86
C THR A 66 -4.06 -6.48 8.21
N CYS A 67 -4.45 -6.33 9.47
CA CYS A 67 -5.13 -5.12 9.96
C CYS A 67 -4.53 -4.71 11.30
N VAL A 68 -4.37 -3.41 11.51
CA VAL A 68 -4.00 -2.83 12.80
C VAL A 68 -5.19 -2.04 13.33
N ASP A 69 -5.55 -2.29 14.60
CA ASP A 69 -6.45 -1.42 15.34
C ASP A 69 -5.63 -0.27 15.94
N LEU A 70 -5.93 0.96 15.51
CA LEU A 70 -5.23 2.17 15.92
C LEU A 70 -5.88 2.88 17.11
N LEU A 71 -6.86 2.25 17.77
CA LEU A 71 -7.46 2.79 18.98
C LEU A 71 -6.37 3.13 20.02
N ASP A 72 -6.41 4.37 20.52
CA ASP A 72 -5.48 4.92 21.52
C ASP A 72 -3.99 4.90 21.13
N MET A 73 -3.66 4.67 19.85
CA MET A 73 -2.29 4.84 19.36
C MET A 73 -1.91 6.33 19.32
N PRO A 74 -0.69 6.71 19.72
CA PRO A 74 -0.24 8.10 19.69
C PRO A 74 0.16 8.54 18.26
N ILE A 75 -0.72 8.32 17.29
CA ILE A 75 -0.55 8.68 15.87
C ILE A 75 -1.83 9.33 15.35
N GLU A 76 -1.67 10.26 14.41
CA GLU A 76 -2.80 10.79 13.66
C GLU A 76 -3.07 9.87 12.46
N ALA A 77 -4.28 9.31 12.39
CA ALA A 77 -4.68 8.38 11.34
C ALA A 77 -6.05 8.77 10.77
N PRO A 78 -6.29 8.56 9.46
CA PRO A 78 -7.59 8.88 8.85
C PRO A 78 -8.78 8.10 9.43
N ALA A 79 -8.54 6.91 9.97
CA ALA A 79 -9.57 6.07 10.58
C ALA A 79 -8.97 5.10 11.62
N ARG A 80 -9.83 4.41 12.38
CA ARG A 80 -9.43 3.47 13.44
C ARG A 80 -8.70 2.23 12.90
N PHE A 81 -9.20 1.63 11.83
CA PHE A 81 -8.61 0.40 11.30
C PHE A 81 -7.71 0.71 10.12
N GLU A 82 -6.49 0.16 10.13
CA GLU A 82 -5.54 0.23 9.03
C GLU A 82 -5.41 -1.15 8.39
N VAL A 83 -6.05 -1.37 7.24
CA VAL A 83 -5.94 -2.60 6.45
C VAL A 83 -4.70 -2.50 5.55
N ILE A 84 -3.76 -3.43 5.73
CA ILE A 84 -2.44 -3.40 5.12
C ILE A 84 -2.34 -4.52 4.07
N TYR A 85 -1.99 -4.15 2.85
CA TYR A 85 -1.65 -5.06 1.77
C TYR A 85 -0.16 -5.01 1.50
N VAL A 86 0.50 -6.16 1.55
CA VAL A 86 1.93 -6.27 1.24
C VAL A 86 2.10 -6.88 -0.15
N LEU A 87 2.49 -6.07 -1.11
CA LEU A 87 2.55 -6.46 -2.52
C LEU A 87 3.99 -6.64 -3.01
N ARG A 88 4.21 -7.63 -3.87
CA ARG A 88 5.53 -7.91 -4.45
C ARG A 88 5.47 -8.21 -5.94
N ASN A 89 6.46 -7.70 -6.65
CA ASN A 89 6.87 -8.20 -7.95
C ASN A 89 8.14 -9.04 -7.74
N LEU A 90 8.01 -10.38 -7.80
CA LEU A 90 9.10 -11.30 -7.50
C LEU A 90 10.22 -11.26 -8.57
N GLY A 91 9.86 -11.04 -9.84
CA GLY A 91 10.80 -10.95 -10.95
C GLY A 91 11.67 -9.70 -10.87
N ALA A 92 11.06 -8.53 -10.66
CA ALA A 92 11.75 -7.25 -10.49
C ALA A 92 12.38 -7.08 -9.10
N ARG A 93 12.02 -7.96 -8.14
CA ARG A 93 12.40 -7.88 -6.71
C ARG A 93 11.94 -6.57 -6.07
N GLU A 94 10.75 -6.12 -6.45
CA GLU A 94 10.12 -4.90 -5.96
C GLU A 94 9.09 -5.22 -4.88
N TYR A 95 8.77 -4.19 -4.11
CA TYR A 95 7.98 -4.29 -2.90
C TYR A 95 7.30 -2.94 -2.64
N ILE A 96 6.01 -2.98 -2.29
CA ILE A 96 5.24 -1.82 -1.84
C ILE A 96 4.22 -2.26 -0.78
N VAL A 97 3.89 -1.35 0.13
CA VAL A 97 2.81 -1.54 1.12
C VAL A 97 1.70 -0.55 0.80
N LEU A 98 0.47 -1.04 0.71
CA LEU A 98 -0.73 -0.18 0.66
C LEU A 98 -1.44 -0.25 2.01
N ARG A 99 -1.87 0.89 2.53
CA ARG A 99 -2.58 0.99 3.82
C ARG A 99 -3.91 1.69 3.58
N ALA A 100 -4.99 0.94 3.65
CA ALA A 100 -6.35 1.46 3.50
C ALA A 100 -6.95 1.71 4.88
N TYR A 101 -7.49 2.91 5.09
CA TYR A 101 -8.08 3.30 6.37
C TYR A 101 -9.59 3.06 6.36
N VAL A 102 -10.08 2.34 7.37
CA VAL A 102 -11.48 1.93 7.49
C VAL A 102 -12.05 2.43 8.83
N PRO A 103 -13.20 3.13 8.82
CA PRO A 103 -13.79 3.68 10.03
C PRO A 103 -14.51 2.61 10.87
N GLU A 104 -14.79 2.93 12.12
CA GLU A 104 -15.41 2.00 13.08
C GLU A 104 -16.92 1.83 12.87
N ASP A 105 -17.60 2.90 12.46
CA ASP A 105 -19.04 2.93 12.25
C ASP A 105 -19.49 2.13 11.01
N ASP A 106 -18.60 1.98 10.03
CA ASP A 106 -18.76 1.15 8.85
C ASP A 106 -17.45 0.38 8.55
N PRO A 107 -17.19 -0.76 9.25
CA PRO A 107 -15.93 -1.48 9.15
C PRO A 107 -15.87 -2.39 7.92
N THR A 108 -16.15 -1.83 6.75
CA THR A 108 -16.23 -2.56 5.47
C THR A 108 -15.27 -1.99 4.42
N ILE A 109 -14.79 -2.87 3.54
CA ILE A 109 -13.87 -2.57 2.43
C ILE A 109 -13.99 -3.66 1.36
N ASP A 110 -13.76 -3.31 0.08
CA ASP A 110 -13.84 -4.27 -1.02
C ASP A 110 -12.78 -5.37 -0.93
N SER A 111 -13.18 -6.61 -1.22
CA SER A 111 -12.32 -7.80 -1.12
C SER A 111 -11.31 -7.89 -2.27
N ALA A 112 -10.05 -8.22 -1.95
CA ALA A 112 -8.99 -8.44 -2.94
C ALA A 112 -9.04 -9.82 -3.63
N THR A 113 -9.97 -10.71 -3.26
CA THR A 113 -10.07 -12.10 -3.77
C THR A 113 -10.37 -12.21 -5.28
N ALA A 114 -10.87 -11.14 -5.90
CA ALA A 114 -11.06 -11.10 -7.36
C ALA A 114 -9.74 -10.86 -8.13
N ILE A 115 -8.65 -10.53 -7.43
CA ILE A 115 -7.33 -10.25 -7.99
C ILE A 115 -6.35 -11.39 -7.68
N TRP A 116 -6.36 -11.91 -6.44
CA TRP A 116 -5.49 -13.00 -5.96
C TRP A 116 -6.27 -14.15 -5.34
#